data_AF-A0A843GJH6-F1
#
_entry.id   AF-A0A843GJH6-F1
#
_cell.length_a   1.000
_cell.length_b   1.000
_cell.length_c   1.000
_cell.angle_alpha   90.00
_cell.angle_beta   90.00
_cell.angle_gamma   90.00
#
_symmetry.space_group_name_H-M   'P 1'
#
loop_
_entity.id
_entity.type
_entity.pdbx_description
1 polymer ?
#
loop_
_entity_poly.entity_id
_entity_poly.type
_entity_poly.pdbx_seq_one_letter_code
_entity_poly.pdbx_strand_id
1 'polypeptide(L)'
;MYRKKKINFITLEEFNQHLEYCKKYKKIIYGERKPFDNPIHANLVVKTINVFLTYRKGTKTSTYAIRLDGESQPQKTTGVTAYATLCRYYKVPNMSNFKMYGKETEIINGKSIIRWNIESAIPLLYSNPEFQGIDIPEAYEYDLKSAYGWALKQPIPDTSKKPRFYDRVKEGEIGFLADGTITFNSVANVIFPLMDSPFCKFVDKWYNIKEHGTEEESIKAKQILNFAVGYMQRTNPFIRNTIVNRCTMYIESKIDENTLYCNTDCLISKVKRDDLNVGVDLGQFNIKHSGSFRYKGFNYQWNDEPPVYRGVSKKWFMEFEKKHKRKYNILIDTIPDDAFNVYYFDDKKIKIIKKEY
;
A
#
# COMPACT_ATOMS: atom_id res chain seq x y z
N MET A 1 15.54 -16.51 -17.39
CA MET A 1 16.00 -15.16 -16.97
C MET A 1 14.91 -14.13 -17.30
N TYR A 2 14.01 -13.80 -16.36
CA TYR A 2 12.92 -12.84 -16.61
C TYR A 2 13.50 -11.42 -16.73
N ARG A 3 13.59 -10.90 -17.97
CA ARG A 3 13.99 -9.51 -18.22
C ARG A 3 13.02 -8.58 -17.46
N LYS A 4 13.58 -7.78 -16.53
CA LYS A 4 12.86 -6.79 -15.72
C LYS A 4 11.99 -5.91 -16.62
N LYS A 5 10.68 -5.92 -16.39
CA LYS A 5 9.72 -5.05 -17.09
C LYS A 5 9.59 -3.75 -16.29
N LYS A 6 10.21 -2.68 -16.78
CA LYS A 6 10.05 -1.33 -16.21
C LYS A 6 8.67 -0.80 -16.64
N ILE A 7 7.84 -0.43 -15.67
CA ILE A 7 6.61 0.33 -15.92
C ILE A 7 7.02 1.81 -15.91
N ASN A 8 6.70 2.53 -16.97
CA ASN A 8 6.93 3.97 -17.08
C ASN A 8 5.59 4.67 -16.83
N PHE A 9 5.50 5.44 -15.75
CA PHE A 9 4.40 6.36 -15.54
C PHE A 9 4.64 7.61 -16.38
N ILE A 10 3.66 7.99 -17.19
CA ILE A 10 3.78 9.03 -18.21
C ILE A 10 2.57 9.98 -18.16
N THR A 11 2.65 11.13 -18.83
CA THR A 11 1.55 12.10 -18.88
C THR A 11 0.38 11.62 -19.74
N LEU A 12 -0.76 12.32 -19.67
CA LEU A 12 -1.93 12.07 -20.52
C LEU A 12 -1.61 12.23 -22.00
N GLU A 13 -0.90 13.30 -22.33
CA GLU A 13 -0.49 13.64 -23.68
C GLU A 13 0.41 12.54 -24.24
N GLU A 14 1.44 12.14 -23.48
CA GLU A 14 2.36 11.05 -23.85
C GLU A 14 1.61 9.72 -24.00
N PHE A 15 0.71 9.39 -23.07
CA PHE A 15 -0.05 8.14 -23.12
C PHE A 15 -0.95 8.07 -24.37
N ASN A 16 -1.63 9.17 -24.68
CA ASN A 16 -2.45 9.28 -25.89
C ASN A 16 -1.62 9.20 -27.17
N GLN A 17 -0.41 9.76 -27.21
CA GLN A 17 0.51 9.56 -28.34
C GLN A 17 0.89 8.08 -28.54
N HIS A 18 1.12 7.36 -27.44
CA HIS A 18 1.38 5.91 -27.49
C HIS A 18 0.17 5.10 -27.94
N LEU A 19 -1.05 5.48 -27.53
CA LEU A 19 -2.29 4.88 -28.01
C LEU A 19 -2.46 5.09 -29.52
N GLU A 20 -2.26 6.31 -30.02
CA GLU A 20 -2.34 6.61 -31.46
C GLU A 20 -1.30 5.82 -32.27
N TYR A 21 -0.06 5.71 -31.76
CA TYR A 21 0.94 4.84 -32.38
C TYR A 21 0.47 3.38 -32.44
N CYS A 22 -0.09 2.85 -31.34
CA CYS A 22 -0.56 1.47 -31.32
C CYS A 22 -1.77 1.27 -32.22
N LYS A 23 -2.70 2.24 -32.27
CA LYS A 23 -3.85 2.22 -33.17
C LYS A 23 -3.43 2.14 -34.64
N LYS A 24 -2.34 2.83 -35.01
CA LYS A 24 -1.83 2.85 -36.39
C LYS A 24 -0.99 1.62 -36.76
N TYR A 25 -0.19 1.10 -35.83
CA TYR A 25 0.88 0.13 -36.15
C TYR A 25 0.79 -1.20 -35.41
N LYS A 26 -0.19 -1.38 -34.51
CA LYS A 26 -0.33 -2.56 -33.66
C LYS A 26 -1.78 -3.05 -33.64
N LYS A 27 -1.97 -4.33 -33.36
CA LYS A 27 -3.27 -4.88 -32.99
C LYS A 27 -3.46 -4.71 -31.48
N ILE A 28 -4.44 -3.89 -31.10
CA ILE A 28 -4.77 -3.67 -29.69
C ILE A 28 -5.58 -4.87 -29.17
N ILE A 29 -5.12 -5.43 -28.06
CA ILE A 29 -5.76 -6.54 -27.36
C ILE A 29 -6.16 -6.03 -25.97
N TYR A 30 -7.44 -6.17 -25.65
CA TYR A 30 -8.00 -5.81 -24.35
C TYR A 30 -7.89 -6.97 -23.36
N GLY A 31 -7.69 -6.64 -22.09
CA GLY A 31 -7.73 -7.62 -20.99
C GLY A 31 -6.36 -8.12 -20.53
N GLU A 32 -6.34 -9.23 -19.80
CA GLU A 32 -5.16 -9.63 -19.03
C GLU A 32 -3.92 -9.87 -19.89
N ARG A 33 -2.78 -9.52 -19.28
CA ARG A 33 -1.49 -9.43 -19.94
C ARG A 33 -0.95 -10.82 -20.30
N LYS A 34 -1.18 -11.27 -21.54
CA LYS A 34 -0.53 -12.48 -22.07
C LYS A 34 0.97 -12.24 -22.37
N PRO A 35 1.83 -13.27 -22.29
CA PRO A 35 3.20 -13.20 -22.81
C PRO A 35 3.20 -12.69 -24.26
N PHE A 36 4.16 -11.81 -24.59
CA PHE A 36 4.25 -11.27 -25.95
C PHE A 36 4.90 -12.29 -26.86
N ASP A 37 4.07 -13.14 -27.45
CA ASP A 37 4.52 -14.07 -28.49
C ASP A 37 4.62 -13.36 -29.86
N ASN A 38 3.90 -12.24 -30.02
CA ASN A 38 3.84 -11.50 -31.29
C ASN A 38 4.22 -10.01 -31.16
N PRO A 39 5.23 -9.51 -31.92
CA PRO A 39 5.65 -8.11 -31.89
C PRO A 39 4.62 -7.11 -32.43
N ILE A 40 3.58 -7.56 -33.14
CA ILE A 40 2.52 -6.68 -33.68
C ILE A 40 1.43 -6.35 -32.66
N HIS A 41 1.41 -7.02 -31.50
CA HIS A 41 0.38 -6.80 -30.50
C HIS A 41 0.71 -5.63 -29.58
N ALA A 42 -0.34 -4.97 -29.08
CA ALA A 42 -0.31 -4.05 -27.96
C ALA A 42 -1.41 -4.46 -26.97
N ASN A 43 -1.03 -4.72 -25.71
CA ASN A 43 -1.98 -5.09 -24.66
C ASN A 43 -2.40 -3.83 -23.92
N LEU A 44 -3.70 -3.55 -23.92
CA LEU A 44 -4.31 -2.45 -23.19
C LEU A 44 -5.15 -2.99 -22.03
N VAL A 45 -4.79 -2.58 -20.82
CA VAL A 45 -5.50 -2.96 -19.59
C VAL A 45 -6.06 -1.70 -18.95
N VAL A 46 -7.37 -1.55 -19.00
CA VAL A 46 -8.09 -0.47 -18.31
C VAL A 46 -8.55 -1.04 -16.97
N LYS A 47 -7.97 -0.53 -15.87
CA LYS A 47 -8.43 -0.77 -14.50
C LYS A 47 -9.16 0.47 -13.99
N THR A 48 -9.82 0.34 -12.84
CA THR A 48 -10.58 1.43 -12.21
C THR A 48 -9.80 2.74 -12.19
N ILE A 49 -8.56 2.75 -11.70
CA ILE A 49 -7.75 3.98 -11.55
C ILE A 49 -6.53 4.04 -12.48
N ASN A 50 -6.19 2.96 -13.16
CA ASN A 50 -4.95 2.87 -13.95
C ASN A 50 -5.23 2.31 -15.34
N VAL A 51 -4.61 2.90 -16.35
CA VAL A 51 -4.55 2.32 -17.69
C VAL A 51 -3.12 1.94 -18.02
N PHE A 52 -2.94 0.70 -18.45
CA PHE A 52 -1.64 0.15 -18.84
C PHE A 52 -1.64 -0.17 -20.32
N LEU A 53 -0.68 0.39 -21.04
CA LEU A 53 -0.40 0.05 -22.42
C LEU A 53 0.96 -0.64 -22.48
N THR A 54 0.97 -1.91 -22.86
CA THR A 54 2.21 -2.67 -23.06
C THR A 54 2.36 -3.03 -24.52
N TYR A 55 3.52 -2.77 -25.10
CA TYR A 55 3.84 -3.25 -26.44
C TYR A 55 5.35 -3.36 -26.64
N ARG A 56 5.75 -3.99 -27.74
CA ARG A 56 7.15 -4.17 -28.12
C ARG A 56 7.56 -3.11 -29.15
N LYS A 57 8.62 -2.35 -28.84
CA LYS A 57 9.30 -1.43 -29.76
C LYS A 57 10.71 -1.97 -30.01
N GLY A 58 10.93 -2.56 -31.19
CA GLY A 58 12.17 -3.28 -31.51
C GLY A 58 12.34 -4.55 -30.64
N THR A 59 13.46 -4.66 -29.93
CA THR A 59 13.74 -5.81 -29.05
C THR A 59 13.25 -5.63 -27.60
N LYS A 60 12.74 -4.45 -27.26
CA LYS A 60 12.34 -4.09 -25.89
C LYS A 60 10.82 -4.08 -25.74
N THR A 61 10.34 -4.73 -24.69
CA THR A 61 8.95 -4.63 -24.23
C THR A 61 8.87 -3.52 -23.19
N SER A 62 8.02 -2.53 -23.43
CA SER A 62 7.78 -1.42 -22.51
C SER A 62 6.33 -1.47 -22.03
N THR A 63 6.12 -1.10 -20.77
CA THR A 63 4.78 -0.82 -20.24
C THR A 63 4.71 0.65 -19.89
N TYR A 64 3.73 1.32 -20.42
CA TYR A 64 3.36 2.69 -20.09
C TYR A 64 2.11 2.64 -19.21
N ALA A 65 2.05 3.51 -18.22
CA ALA A 65 0.94 3.60 -17.29
C ALA A 65 0.53 5.05 -17.08
N ILE A 66 -0.78 5.27 -16.97
CA ILE A 66 -1.36 6.54 -16.54
C ILE A 66 -2.43 6.27 -15.48
N ARG A 67 -2.63 7.23 -14.56
CA ARG A 67 -3.74 7.21 -13.62
C ARG A 67 -4.93 8.01 -14.15
N LEU A 68 -6.12 7.45 -14.03
CA LEU A 68 -7.37 8.06 -14.45
C LEU A 68 -7.89 9.11 -13.45
N ASP A 69 -7.43 9.09 -12.21
CA ASP A 69 -7.76 10.10 -11.19
C ASP A 69 -7.01 11.44 -11.35
N GLY A 70 -6.07 11.50 -12.30
CA GLY A 70 -5.27 12.67 -12.62
C GLY A 70 -4.25 13.08 -11.56
N GLU A 71 -3.93 12.19 -10.61
CA GLU A 71 -2.77 12.37 -9.74
C GLU A 71 -1.48 12.01 -10.48
N SER A 72 -0.48 12.87 -10.40
CA SER A 72 0.87 12.52 -10.85
C SER A 72 1.50 11.60 -9.80
N GLN A 73 2.11 10.49 -10.24
CA GLN A 73 3.01 9.74 -9.37
C GLN A 73 4.45 10.13 -9.68
N PRO A 74 5.12 10.94 -8.84
CA PRO A 74 6.56 10.95 -8.82
C PRO A 74 7.05 9.65 -8.18
N GLN A 75 6.80 8.50 -8.82
CA GLN A 75 7.39 7.24 -8.40
C GLN A 75 8.86 7.25 -8.80
N LYS A 76 9.74 7.64 -7.87
CA LYS A 76 11.19 7.71 -8.07
C LYS A 76 11.86 6.34 -7.95
N THR A 77 11.22 5.38 -7.28
CA THR A 77 11.74 4.01 -7.11
C THR A 77 10.66 2.94 -7.27
N THR A 78 11.07 1.74 -7.68
CA THR A 78 10.19 0.57 -7.77
C THR A 78 10.34 -0.31 -6.53
N GLY A 79 9.33 -1.13 -6.20
CA GLY A 79 9.45 -2.09 -5.10
C GLY A 79 10.60 -3.08 -5.25
N VAL A 80 10.92 -3.50 -6.48
CA VAL A 80 12.10 -4.35 -6.75
C VAL A 80 13.39 -3.62 -6.39
N THR A 81 13.50 -2.33 -6.77
CA THR A 81 14.69 -1.52 -6.47
C THR A 81 14.83 -1.27 -4.98
N ALA A 82 13.73 -0.93 -4.31
CA ALA A 82 13.68 -0.74 -2.86
C ALA A 82 14.10 -2.03 -2.12
N TYR A 83 13.53 -3.18 -2.50
CA TYR A 83 13.89 -4.47 -1.94
C TYR A 83 15.34 -4.85 -2.19
N ALA A 84 15.84 -4.67 -3.43
CA ALA A 84 17.25 -4.92 -3.75
C ALA A 84 18.20 -4.02 -2.93
N THR A 85 17.76 -2.81 -2.59
CA THR A 85 18.51 -1.89 -1.73
C THR A 85 18.55 -2.41 -0.29
N LEU A 86 17.42 -2.86 0.25
CA LEU A 86 17.35 -3.52 1.55
C LEU A 86 18.24 -4.78 1.60
N CYS A 87 18.23 -5.60 0.54
CA CYS A 87 19.04 -6.81 0.47
C CYS A 87 20.56 -6.60 0.46
N ARG A 88 21.04 -5.36 0.28
CA ARG A 88 22.46 -5.01 0.46
C ARG A 88 22.88 -4.98 1.92
N TYR A 89 21.93 -4.77 2.83
CA TYR A 89 22.15 -4.76 4.27
C TYR A 89 21.96 -6.15 4.87
N TYR A 90 20.92 -6.85 4.42
CA TYR A 90 20.64 -8.21 4.83
C TYR A 90 19.93 -8.98 3.72
N LYS A 91 20.53 -10.08 3.28
CA LYS A 91 19.95 -10.94 2.23
C LYS A 91 18.80 -11.75 2.82
N VAL A 92 17.59 -11.19 2.70
CA VAL A 92 16.35 -11.82 3.18
C VAL A 92 16.20 -13.23 2.59
N PRO A 93 16.06 -14.27 3.43
CA PRO A 93 15.79 -15.63 2.98
C PRO A 93 14.54 -15.66 2.09
N ASN A 94 14.64 -16.36 0.96
CA ASN A 94 13.51 -16.46 0.04
C ASN A 94 12.58 -17.61 0.49
N MET A 95 11.42 -17.23 1.00
CA MET A 95 10.33 -18.09 1.40
C MET A 95 9.23 -18.19 0.33
N SER A 96 9.46 -17.68 -0.90
CA SER A 96 8.51 -17.84 -2.01
C SER A 96 8.25 -19.31 -2.35
N ASN A 97 9.21 -20.19 -2.03
CA ASN A 97 9.12 -21.63 -2.20
C ASN A 97 8.75 -22.36 -0.92
N PHE A 98 8.54 -21.64 0.19
CA PHE A 98 8.15 -22.21 1.46
C PHE A 98 6.69 -22.66 1.39
N LYS A 99 6.49 -23.80 0.73
CA LYS A 99 5.22 -24.50 0.54
C LYS A 99 5.14 -25.59 1.61
N MET A 100 4.65 -25.26 2.81
CA MET A 100 4.49 -26.23 3.89
C MET A 100 3.11 -26.08 4.59
N TYR A 101 2.23 -27.07 4.31
CA TYR A 101 1.08 -27.70 5.06
C TYR A 101 -0.23 -26.98 5.40
N GLY A 102 -1.47 -27.59 5.32
CA GLY A 102 -2.27 -28.44 4.33
C GLY A 102 -3.54 -27.89 3.47
N LYS A 103 -4.82 -28.10 3.76
CA LYS A 103 -5.95 -28.15 2.76
C LYS A 103 -6.28 -27.00 1.74
N GLU A 104 -5.81 -27.16 0.50
CA GLU A 104 -6.67 -27.24 -0.70
C GLU A 104 -6.15 -28.43 -1.52
N THR A 105 -6.92 -29.50 -1.72
CA THR A 105 -6.42 -30.70 -2.43
C THR A 105 -6.82 -30.59 -3.90
N GLU A 106 -5.87 -30.32 -4.79
CA GLU A 106 -6.07 -30.39 -6.23
C GLU A 106 -5.31 -31.63 -6.75
N ILE A 107 -6.01 -32.64 -7.27
CA ILE A 107 -5.35 -33.82 -7.84
C ILE A 107 -4.96 -33.52 -9.28
N ILE A 108 -3.65 -33.46 -9.58
CA ILE A 108 -3.13 -33.33 -10.94
C ILE A 108 -2.24 -34.54 -11.22
N ASN A 109 -2.57 -35.32 -12.27
CA ASN A 109 -1.86 -36.53 -12.70
C ASN A 109 -1.67 -37.58 -11.58
N GLY A 110 -2.72 -37.84 -10.79
CA GLY A 110 -2.68 -38.80 -9.67
C GLY A 110 -1.82 -38.35 -8.48
N LYS A 111 -1.32 -37.11 -8.50
CA LYS A 111 -0.58 -36.50 -7.39
C LYS A 111 -1.44 -35.41 -6.76
N SER A 112 -1.65 -35.48 -5.45
CA SER A 112 -2.27 -34.39 -4.70
C SER A 112 -1.32 -33.19 -4.68
N ILE A 113 -1.78 -32.06 -5.20
CA ILE A 113 -1.14 -30.75 -5.13
C ILE A 113 -1.92 -29.94 -4.11
N ILE A 114 -1.22 -29.52 -3.05
CA ILE A 114 -1.81 -28.80 -1.93
C ILE A 114 -1.24 -27.37 -1.85
N ARG A 115 -2.10 -26.35 -1.76
CA ARG A 115 -1.70 -24.91 -1.80
C ARG A 115 -2.09 -24.17 -0.50
N TRP A 116 -1.20 -23.28 -0.01
CA TRP A 116 -1.46 -22.33 1.08
C TRP A 116 -1.10 -20.93 0.66
N ASN A 117 -1.94 -19.99 1.07
CA ASN A 117 -1.59 -18.60 1.18
C ASN A 117 -1.68 -18.23 2.66
N ILE A 118 -0.54 -18.04 3.35
CA ILE A 118 -0.58 -17.21 4.54
C ILE A 118 -1.04 -15.84 4.06
N GLU A 119 -2.19 -15.41 4.56
CA GLU A 119 -2.71 -14.13 4.13
C GLU A 119 -1.75 -13.03 4.54
N SER A 120 -1.75 -11.99 3.70
CA SER A 120 -0.97 -10.80 3.97
C SER A 120 -1.68 -10.06 5.09
N ALA A 121 -1.05 -9.90 6.26
CA ALA A 121 -1.59 -9.09 7.34
C ALA A 121 -2.12 -7.74 6.82
N ILE A 122 -3.31 -7.34 7.24
CA ILE A 122 -3.96 -6.13 6.73
C ILE A 122 -3.67 -5.00 7.73
N PRO A 123 -3.32 -3.79 7.26
CA PRO A 123 -3.22 -2.64 8.16
C PRO A 123 -4.51 -2.40 8.93
N LEU A 124 -4.39 -1.98 10.19
CA LEU A 124 -5.53 -1.66 11.03
C LEU A 124 -6.42 -0.58 10.42
N LEU A 125 -7.72 -0.83 10.40
CA LEU A 125 -8.75 0.15 10.10
C LEU A 125 -9.76 0.13 11.23
N TYR A 126 -9.93 1.26 11.90
CA TYR A 126 -10.88 1.41 12.98
C TYR A 126 -11.68 2.69 12.78
N SER A 127 -12.97 2.64 13.07
CA SER A 127 -13.85 3.80 13.09
C SER A 127 -14.88 3.57 14.18
N ASN A 128 -14.98 4.48 15.14
CA ASN A 128 -15.95 4.36 16.21
C ASN A 128 -17.37 4.59 15.62
N PRO A 129 -18.30 3.62 15.71
CA PRO A 129 -19.63 3.77 15.13
C PRO A 129 -20.47 4.86 15.82
N GLU A 130 -20.22 5.17 17.10
CA GLU A 130 -21.00 6.14 17.88
C GLU A 130 -20.88 7.57 17.34
N PHE A 131 -19.72 7.91 16.78
CA PHE A 131 -19.46 9.25 16.22
C PHE A 131 -19.48 9.28 14.68
N GLN A 132 -20.01 8.23 14.03
CA GLN A 132 -20.19 8.26 12.58
C GLN A 132 -21.32 9.21 12.18
N GLY A 133 -21.08 10.01 11.13
CA GLY A 133 -22.13 10.85 10.56
C GLY A 133 -22.42 12.14 11.35
N ILE A 134 -21.63 12.46 12.36
CA ILE A 134 -21.74 13.71 13.12
C ILE A 134 -20.52 14.62 12.90
N ASP A 135 -20.68 15.90 13.19
CA ASP A 135 -19.59 16.87 13.22
C ASP A 135 -18.95 16.87 14.60
N ILE A 136 -17.63 16.72 14.62
CA ILE A 136 -16.82 16.74 15.84
C ILE A 136 -16.03 18.03 15.77
N PRO A 137 -16.41 19.10 16.52
CA PRO A 137 -15.84 20.43 16.34
C PRO A 137 -14.34 20.50 16.62
N GLU A 138 -13.85 19.62 17.48
CA GLU A 138 -12.46 19.54 17.87
C GLU A 138 -12.00 18.09 17.95
N ALA A 139 -11.05 17.73 17.10
CA ALA A 139 -10.36 16.45 17.10
C ALA A 139 -8.87 16.66 16.77
N TYR A 140 -8.06 15.64 17.05
CA TYR A 140 -6.61 15.67 16.93
C TYR A 140 -6.11 14.45 16.16
N GLU A 141 -5.37 14.67 15.08
CA GLU A 141 -4.73 13.61 14.30
C GLU A 141 -3.29 13.38 14.74
N TYR A 142 -2.97 12.15 15.12
CA TYR A 142 -1.65 11.67 15.47
C TYR A 142 -1.17 10.67 14.41
N ASP A 143 -0.05 10.96 13.76
CA ASP A 143 0.58 10.10 12.75
C ASP A 143 1.89 9.53 13.28
N LEU A 144 2.09 8.21 13.14
CA LEU A 144 3.28 7.54 13.63
C LEU A 144 4.45 7.74 12.65
N LYS A 145 5.51 8.42 13.11
CA LYS A 145 6.68 8.69 12.26
C LYS A 145 7.36 7.40 11.79
N SER A 146 7.24 7.12 10.50
CA SER A 146 7.91 5.99 9.82
C SER A 146 7.59 4.65 10.50
N ALA A 147 6.31 4.33 10.70
CA ALA A 147 5.83 3.11 11.36
C ALA A 147 6.57 1.83 10.93
N TYR A 148 6.72 1.59 9.63
CA TYR A 148 7.47 0.42 9.12
C TYR A 148 8.96 0.47 9.42
N GLY A 149 9.58 1.65 9.45
CA GLY A 149 10.96 1.81 9.89
C GLY A 149 11.14 1.44 11.36
N TRP A 150 10.22 1.90 12.22
CA TRP A 150 10.22 1.52 13.64
C TRP A 150 10.05 0.01 13.80
N ALA A 151 9.05 -0.59 13.15
CA ALA A 151 8.78 -2.04 13.24
C ALA A 151 9.94 -2.88 12.68
N LEU A 152 10.64 -2.38 11.65
CA LEU A 152 11.86 -2.99 11.13
C LEU A 152 13.02 -2.96 12.12
N LYS A 153 13.06 -2.08 13.13
CA LYS A 153 14.12 -2.10 14.17
C LYS A 153 13.81 -3.07 15.32
N GLN A 154 12.59 -3.59 15.39
CA GLN A 154 12.17 -4.55 16.43
C GLN A 154 12.63 -5.99 16.06
N PRO A 155 12.83 -6.91 17.03
CA PRO A 155 13.34 -8.27 16.77
C PRO A 155 12.50 -9.06 15.75
N ILE A 156 13.05 -9.63 14.67
CA ILE A 156 12.23 -10.24 13.60
C ILE A 156 12.29 -11.78 13.64
N PRO A 157 11.38 -12.52 12.95
CA PRO A 157 11.53 -13.96 12.79
C PRO A 157 12.82 -14.30 12.03
N ASP A 158 13.64 -15.20 12.59
CA ASP A 158 14.77 -15.79 11.88
C ASP A 158 14.30 -16.88 10.93
N THR A 159 13.85 -16.43 9.76
CA THR A 159 13.42 -17.30 8.65
C THR A 159 14.57 -18.05 7.96
N SER A 160 15.83 -17.88 8.41
CA SER A 160 16.93 -18.75 7.98
C SER A 160 16.96 -20.09 8.72
N LYS A 161 16.27 -20.17 9.87
CA LYS A 161 16.13 -21.39 10.67
C LYS A 161 14.92 -22.20 10.23
N LYS A 162 14.97 -23.50 10.50
CA LYS A 162 13.84 -24.40 10.30
C LYS A 162 12.73 -24.02 11.28
N PRO A 163 11.50 -23.76 10.82
CA PRO A 163 10.40 -23.44 11.73
C PRO A 163 9.88 -24.68 12.46
N ARG A 164 9.17 -24.40 13.56
CA ARG A 164 8.27 -25.32 14.26
C ARG A 164 6.84 -25.11 13.76
N PHE A 165 5.98 -26.10 13.93
CA PHE A 165 4.62 -26.08 13.39
C PHE A 165 3.61 -26.59 14.41
N TYR A 166 2.41 -26.02 14.39
CA TYR A 166 1.24 -26.45 15.17
C TYR A 166 1.54 -26.69 16.65
N ASP A 167 2.28 -25.78 17.25
CA ASP A 167 2.76 -25.91 18.63
C ASP A 167 2.56 -24.58 19.37
N ARG A 168 2.80 -24.57 20.68
CA ARG A 168 2.81 -23.37 21.49
C ARG A 168 4.08 -22.57 21.24
N VAL A 169 3.92 -21.26 21.06
CA VAL A 169 5.04 -20.30 20.97
C VAL A 169 5.72 -20.19 22.33
N LYS A 170 7.05 -20.33 22.35
CA LYS A 170 7.88 -20.22 23.55
C LYS A 170 8.51 -18.84 23.65
N GLU A 171 9.09 -18.55 24.81
CA GLU A 171 9.90 -17.34 25.00
C GLU A 171 11.03 -17.27 23.95
N GLY A 172 11.22 -16.10 23.35
CA GLY A 172 12.17 -15.90 22.26
C GLY A 172 11.70 -16.42 20.89
N GLU A 173 10.44 -16.83 20.75
CA GLU A 173 9.83 -17.25 19.48
C GLU A 173 8.70 -16.29 19.04
N ILE A 174 8.33 -16.39 17.77
CA ILE A 174 7.16 -15.73 17.20
C ILE A 174 6.36 -16.73 16.36
N GLY A 175 5.06 -16.80 16.63
CA GLY A 175 4.12 -17.63 15.91
C GLY A 175 3.30 -16.85 14.89
N PHE A 176 2.87 -17.54 13.84
CA PHE A 176 2.00 -17.04 12.78
C PHE A 176 0.77 -17.93 12.65
N LEU A 177 -0.40 -17.31 12.64
CA LEU A 177 -1.67 -17.94 12.32
C LEU A 177 -1.87 -18.02 10.80
N ALA A 178 -2.88 -18.77 10.35
CA ALA A 178 -3.15 -18.99 8.93
C ALA A 178 -3.46 -17.69 8.16
N ASP A 179 -4.08 -16.72 8.82
CA ASP A 179 -4.40 -15.37 8.31
C ASP A 179 -3.20 -14.41 8.31
N GLY A 180 -2.03 -14.87 8.77
CA GLY A 180 -0.83 -14.04 8.88
C GLY A 180 -0.74 -13.17 10.12
N THR A 181 -1.70 -13.28 11.05
CA THR A 181 -1.64 -12.66 12.38
C THR A 181 -0.49 -13.26 13.20
N ILE A 182 0.19 -12.44 14.00
CA ILE A 182 1.28 -12.91 14.87
C ILE A 182 0.80 -13.22 16.29
N THR A 183 1.46 -14.16 16.96
CA THR A 183 1.23 -14.45 18.39
C THR A 183 2.54 -14.80 19.09
N PHE A 184 2.63 -14.47 20.39
CA PHE A 184 3.83 -14.69 21.22
C PHE A 184 3.61 -15.71 22.35
N ASN A 185 2.36 -16.13 22.61
CA ASN A 185 2.02 -16.91 23.80
C ASN A 185 0.93 -17.98 23.56
N SER A 186 0.45 -18.13 22.32
CA SER A 186 -0.60 -19.08 21.94
C SER A 186 -0.06 -20.21 21.05
N VAL A 187 -0.95 -21.11 20.65
CA VAL A 187 -0.67 -22.10 19.60
C VAL A 187 -0.65 -21.40 18.24
N ALA A 188 0.33 -21.74 17.40
CA ALA A 188 0.50 -21.13 16.08
C ALA A 188 0.74 -22.18 14.98
N ASN A 189 0.38 -21.84 13.75
CA ASN A 189 0.58 -22.71 12.58
C ASN A 189 2.07 -22.83 12.24
N VAL A 190 2.80 -21.72 12.25
CA VAL A 190 4.23 -21.66 11.93
C VAL A 190 4.94 -20.82 12.99
N ILE A 191 6.09 -21.29 13.48
CA ILE A 191 6.83 -20.65 14.55
C ILE A 191 8.29 -20.53 14.15
N PHE A 192 8.85 -19.33 14.31
CA PHE A 192 10.27 -19.07 14.13
C PHE A 192 10.89 -18.55 15.43
N PRO A 193 12.18 -18.82 15.69
CA PRO A 193 12.91 -18.08 16.70
C PRO A 193 12.99 -16.60 16.31
N LEU A 194 12.98 -15.72 17.30
CA LEU A 194 13.26 -14.30 17.12
C LEU A 194 14.76 -14.09 17.02
N MET A 195 15.16 -13.12 16.19
CA MET A 195 16.51 -12.58 16.14
C MET A 195 16.48 -11.07 16.23
N ASP A 196 17.59 -10.47 16.67
CA ASP A 196 17.77 -9.04 16.57
C ASP A 196 17.60 -8.59 15.12
N SER A 197 17.04 -7.39 14.94
CA SER A 197 16.77 -6.92 13.59
C SER A 197 18.06 -6.67 12.81
N PRO A 198 18.26 -7.32 11.65
CA PRO A 198 19.39 -7.06 10.78
C PRO A 198 19.17 -5.79 9.95
N PHE A 199 18.00 -5.15 10.06
CA PHE A 199 17.61 -3.99 9.26
C PHE A 199 17.89 -2.65 9.94
N CYS A 200 18.41 -2.62 11.17
CA CYS A 200 18.67 -1.37 11.90
C CYS A 200 19.50 -0.38 11.07
N LYS A 201 20.65 -0.80 10.53
CA LYS A 201 21.51 0.05 9.68
C LYS A 201 20.82 0.52 8.39
N PHE A 202 19.92 -0.29 7.83
CA PHE A 202 19.12 0.12 6.67
C PHE A 202 18.15 1.22 7.06
N VAL A 203 17.41 1.03 8.15
CA VAL A 203 16.44 2.01 8.65
C VAL A 203 17.13 3.31 9.03
N ASP A 204 18.20 3.26 9.82
CA ASP A 204 18.91 4.45 10.30
C ASP A 204 19.37 5.34 9.15
N LYS A 205 19.96 4.74 8.10
CA LYS A 205 20.40 5.49 6.93
C LYS A 205 19.22 6.14 6.18
N TRP A 206 18.21 5.35 5.82
CA TRP A 206 17.14 5.85 4.96
C TRP A 206 16.17 6.76 5.71
N TYR A 207 16.01 6.57 7.02
CA TYR A 207 15.27 7.49 7.86
C TYR A 207 16.00 8.82 7.99
N ASN A 208 17.32 8.82 8.20
CA ASN A 208 18.11 10.06 8.21
C ASN A 208 18.00 10.85 6.89
N ILE A 209 18.07 10.17 5.73
CA ILE A 209 17.86 10.81 4.42
C ILE A 209 16.42 11.33 4.28
N LYS A 210 15.43 10.61 4.83
CA LYS A 210 14.04 11.03 4.80
C LYS A 210 13.83 12.35 5.57
N GLU A 211 14.40 12.48 6.77
CA GLU A 211 14.17 13.66 7.61
C GLU A 211 15.08 14.84 7.24
N HIS A 212 16.30 14.60 6.75
CA HIS A 212 17.31 15.66 6.54
C HIS A 212 17.77 15.84 5.09
N GLY A 213 17.32 15.00 4.15
CA GLY A 213 17.66 15.12 2.73
C GLY A 213 16.88 16.23 2.04
N THR A 214 17.23 16.49 0.77
CA THR A 214 16.40 17.33 -0.11
C THR A 214 14.99 16.74 -0.29
N GLU A 215 14.02 17.53 -0.75
CA GLU A 215 12.65 17.05 -0.97
C GLU A 215 12.61 15.79 -1.87
N GLU A 216 13.40 15.79 -2.96
CA GLU A 216 13.47 14.64 -3.87
C GLU A 216 14.08 13.40 -3.19
N GLU A 217 15.14 13.58 -2.39
CA GLU A 217 15.76 12.50 -1.64
C GLU A 217 14.83 11.96 -0.55
N SER A 218 14.09 12.84 0.13
CA SER A 218 13.14 12.49 1.16
C SER A 218 11.99 11.63 0.61
N ILE A 219 11.40 12.05 -0.52
CA ILE A 219 10.37 11.28 -1.22
C ILE A 219 10.90 9.91 -1.62
N LYS A 220 12.10 9.84 -2.19
CA LYS A 220 12.74 8.58 -2.58
C LYS A 220 13.01 7.68 -1.38
N ALA A 221 13.51 8.24 -0.28
CA ALA A 221 13.80 7.51 0.95
C ALA A 221 12.52 6.92 1.58
N LYS A 222 11.44 7.72 1.65
CA LYS A 222 10.11 7.24 2.06
C LYS A 222 9.63 6.07 1.20
N GLN A 223 9.79 6.17 -0.13
CA GLN A 223 9.43 5.09 -1.04
C GLN A 223 10.31 3.84 -0.84
N ILE A 224 11.60 3.99 -0.55
CA ILE A 224 12.50 2.85 -0.28
C ILE A 224 12.10 2.11 0.99
N LEU A 225 11.86 2.83 2.10
CA LEU A 225 11.43 2.24 3.37
C LEU A 225 10.11 1.47 3.19
N ASN A 226 9.10 2.08 2.56
CA ASN A 226 7.77 1.48 2.43
C ASN A 226 7.71 0.38 1.36
N PHE A 227 8.28 0.60 0.18
CA PHE A 227 8.18 -0.37 -0.91
C PHE A 227 9.05 -1.59 -0.70
N ALA A 228 10.15 -1.50 0.07
CA ALA A 228 10.93 -2.68 0.43
C ALA A 228 10.10 -3.68 1.23
N VAL A 229 9.37 -3.19 2.26
CA VAL A 229 8.43 -4.01 3.05
C VAL A 229 7.29 -4.54 2.18
N GLY A 230 6.68 -3.69 1.34
CA GLY A 230 5.62 -4.14 0.43
C GLY A 230 6.07 -5.24 -0.53
N TYR A 231 7.32 -5.19 -1.00
CA TYR A 231 7.87 -6.22 -1.88
C TYR A 231 8.20 -7.54 -1.15
N MET A 232 8.48 -7.50 0.16
CA MET A 232 8.71 -8.70 0.97
C MET A 232 7.52 -9.66 0.93
N GLN A 233 6.29 -9.19 0.69
CA GLN A 233 5.14 -10.10 0.51
C GLN A 233 5.38 -11.19 -0.54
N ARG A 234 6.21 -10.91 -1.55
CA ARG A 234 6.51 -11.85 -2.65
C ARG A 234 7.67 -12.79 -2.37
N THR A 235 8.52 -12.44 -1.40
CA THR A 235 9.78 -13.15 -1.14
C THR A 235 9.81 -13.76 0.25
N ASN A 236 9.34 -13.05 1.27
CA ASN A 236 9.27 -13.50 2.64
C ASN A 236 8.06 -12.89 3.37
N PRO A 237 6.88 -13.53 3.27
CA PRO A 237 5.65 -13.01 3.87
C PRO A 237 5.69 -12.99 5.41
N PHE A 238 6.46 -13.85 6.06
CA PHE A 238 6.58 -13.89 7.53
C PHE A 238 7.21 -12.61 8.11
N ILE A 239 8.32 -12.16 7.52
CA ILE A 239 8.95 -10.89 7.91
C ILE A 239 8.00 -9.72 7.65
N ARG A 240 7.36 -9.70 6.46
CA ARG A 240 6.38 -8.66 6.11
C ARG A 240 5.23 -8.63 7.13
N ASN A 241 4.65 -9.78 7.46
CA ASN A 241 3.54 -9.89 8.39
C ASN A 241 3.96 -9.47 9.80
N THR A 242 5.17 -9.81 10.24
CA THR A 242 5.71 -9.32 11.53
C THR A 242 5.73 -7.80 11.59
N ILE A 243 6.20 -7.15 10.52
CA ILE A 243 6.28 -5.68 10.44
C ILE A 243 4.89 -5.06 10.53
N VAL A 244 3.93 -5.53 9.73
CA VAL A 244 2.57 -4.96 9.67
C VAL A 244 1.78 -5.23 10.95
N ASN A 245 1.87 -6.44 11.50
CA ASN A 245 1.20 -6.76 12.77
C ASN A 245 1.76 -5.94 13.92
N ARG A 246 3.07 -5.67 13.97
CA ARG A 246 3.63 -4.82 15.02
C ARG A 246 3.12 -3.40 14.98
N CYS A 247 3.03 -2.81 13.78
CA CYS A 247 2.40 -1.50 13.63
C CYS A 247 0.96 -1.54 14.12
N THR A 248 0.20 -2.58 13.73
CA THR A 248 -1.20 -2.78 14.14
C THR A 248 -1.34 -2.89 15.66
N MET A 249 -0.64 -3.84 16.29
CA MET A 249 -0.64 -4.04 17.74
C MET A 249 -0.21 -2.78 18.51
N TYR A 250 0.75 -2.02 17.97
CA TYR A 250 1.17 -0.77 18.60
C TYR A 250 0.05 0.27 18.59
N ILE A 251 -0.63 0.48 17.46
CA ILE A 251 -1.77 1.40 17.39
C ILE A 251 -2.96 0.88 18.21
N GLU A 252 -3.29 -0.41 18.13
CA GLU A 252 -4.36 -1.04 18.91
C GLU A 252 -4.18 -0.83 20.42
N SER A 253 -2.95 -0.92 20.92
CA SER A 253 -2.64 -0.66 22.33
C SER A 253 -2.89 0.79 22.79
N LYS A 254 -3.18 1.71 21.86
CA LYS A 254 -3.45 3.12 22.11
C LYS A 254 -4.91 3.51 21.86
N ILE A 255 -5.74 2.59 21.38
CA ILE A 255 -7.17 2.81 21.19
C ILE A 255 -7.86 2.84 22.56
N ASP A 256 -8.68 3.87 22.76
CA ASP A 256 -9.45 4.14 23.98
C ASP A 256 -10.85 4.68 23.64
N GLU A 257 -11.64 5.05 24.65
CA GLU A 257 -12.98 5.64 24.50
C GLU A 257 -13.00 7.04 23.84
N ASN A 258 -11.84 7.64 23.63
CA ASN A 258 -11.67 8.93 22.97
C ASN A 258 -11.27 8.80 21.51
N THR A 259 -10.91 7.58 21.09
CA THR A 259 -10.47 7.27 19.74
C THR A 259 -11.66 7.26 18.79
N LEU A 260 -11.59 8.10 17.76
CA LEU A 260 -12.62 8.26 16.74
C LEU A 260 -12.34 7.36 15.54
N TYR A 261 -11.09 7.32 15.11
CA TYR A 261 -10.70 6.75 13.83
C TYR A 261 -9.23 6.32 13.84
N CYS A 262 -8.91 5.19 13.19
CA CYS A 262 -7.54 4.81 12.90
C CYS A 262 -7.40 4.29 11.46
N ASN A 263 -6.28 4.63 10.83
CA ASN A 263 -5.92 4.09 9.52
C ASN A 263 -4.42 3.83 9.44
N THR A 264 -4.04 2.56 9.49
CA THR A 264 -2.66 2.06 9.42
C THR A 264 -1.78 2.58 10.56
N ASP A 265 -1.21 3.76 10.40
CA ASP A 265 -0.24 4.41 11.28
C ASP A 265 -0.76 5.72 11.88
N CYS A 266 -2.02 6.06 11.62
CA CYS A 266 -2.70 7.25 12.12
C CYS A 266 -3.79 6.91 13.14
N LEU A 267 -3.90 7.74 14.19
CA LEU A 267 -4.94 7.72 15.23
C LEU A 267 -5.56 9.11 15.36
N ILE A 268 -6.90 9.18 15.36
CA ILE A 268 -7.65 10.43 15.54
C ILE A 268 -8.42 10.34 16.85
N SER A 269 -8.25 11.35 17.70
CA SER A 269 -8.86 11.42 19.03
C SER A 269 -9.73 12.66 19.20
N LYS A 270 -10.82 12.53 19.95
CA LYS A 270 -11.72 13.64 20.31
C LYS A 270 -11.13 14.59 21.36
N VAL A 271 -10.10 14.15 22.08
CA VAL A 271 -9.34 14.96 23.03
C VAL A 271 -7.86 14.88 22.72
N LYS A 272 -7.10 15.87 23.19
CA LYS A 272 -5.64 15.80 23.15
C LYS A 272 -5.15 14.64 24.04
N ARG A 273 -4.23 13.84 23.49
CA ARG A 273 -3.70 12.61 24.08
C ARG A 273 -2.29 12.83 24.60
N ASP A 274 -2.16 13.14 25.89
CA ASP A 274 -0.87 13.34 26.54
C ASP A 274 -0.15 12.02 26.89
N ASP A 275 -0.86 10.88 26.80
CA ASP A 275 -0.31 9.53 26.95
C ASP A 275 0.50 9.05 25.73
N LEU A 276 0.36 9.74 24.59
CA LEU A 276 1.12 9.41 23.38
C LEU A 276 2.51 10.06 23.44
N ASN A 277 3.53 9.28 23.10
CA ASN A 277 4.89 9.77 22.98
C ASN A 277 5.03 10.62 21.69
N VAL A 278 4.72 11.91 21.81
CA VAL A 278 4.79 12.88 20.72
C VAL A 278 6.21 13.45 20.61
N GLY A 279 6.78 13.43 19.41
CA GLY A 279 8.12 13.96 19.19
C GLY A 279 8.60 13.86 17.74
N VAL A 280 9.91 13.96 17.55
CA VAL A 280 10.55 14.03 16.23
C VAL A 280 11.20 12.72 15.79
N ASP A 281 11.38 11.78 16.71
CA ASP A 281 12.13 10.55 16.47
C ASP A 281 11.29 9.45 15.80
N LEU A 282 12.00 8.44 15.30
CA LEU A 282 11.42 7.24 14.69
C LEU A 282 10.48 6.52 15.67
N GLY A 283 9.23 6.30 15.26
CA GLY A 283 8.23 5.61 16.10
C GLY A 283 7.58 6.49 17.16
N GLN A 284 7.85 7.80 17.18
CA GLN A 284 7.06 8.77 17.93
C GLN A 284 5.87 9.26 17.09
N PHE A 285 4.82 9.71 17.77
CA PHE A 285 3.70 10.37 17.11
C PHE A 285 4.04 11.81 16.78
N ASN A 286 3.47 12.35 15.70
CA ASN A 286 3.37 13.78 15.50
C ASN A 286 1.91 14.20 15.29
N ILE A 287 1.58 15.41 15.73
CA ILE A 287 0.26 15.98 15.50
C ILE A 287 0.23 16.53 14.07
N LYS A 288 -0.68 16.02 13.24
CA LYS A 288 -0.81 16.40 11.82
C LYS A 288 -1.89 17.44 11.57
N HIS A 289 -3.04 17.25 12.20
CA HIS A 289 -4.20 18.11 12.06
C HIS A 289 -4.87 18.29 13.41
N SER A 290 -5.56 19.42 13.54
CA SER A 290 -6.49 19.69 14.62
C SER A 290 -7.68 20.50 14.09
N GLY A 291 -8.85 20.33 14.70
CA GLY A 291 -10.05 21.10 14.37
C GLY A 291 -11.26 20.22 14.09
N SER A 292 -12.19 20.72 13.26
CA SER A 292 -13.43 20.01 12.94
C SER A 292 -13.15 18.75 12.12
N PHE A 293 -13.72 17.63 12.55
CA PHE A 293 -13.56 16.33 11.94
C PHE A 293 -14.90 15.63 11.71
N ARG A 294 -15.05 15.03 10.53
CA ARG A 294 -16.25 14.29 10.12
C ARG A 294 -15.84 13.03 9.40
N TYR A 295 -16.58 11.94 9.63
CA TYR A 295 -16.33 10.69 8.91
C TYR A 295 -17.59 9.85 8.71
N LYS A 296 -17.56 9.07 7.62
CA LYS A 296 -18.56 8.06 7.27
C LYS A 296 -17.83 6.81 6.77
N GLY A 297 -17.95 5.72 7.53
CA GLY A 297 -17.10 4.54 7.33
C GLY A 297 -15.61 4.91 7.40
N PHE A 298 -14.87 4.62 6.34
CA PHE A 298 -13.43 4.90 6.22
C PHE A 298 -13.07 6.11 5.34
N ASN A 299 -14.02 7.03 5.17
CA ASN A 299 -13.83 8.30 4.49
C ASN A 299 -14.00 9.43 5.50
N TYR A 300 -13.18 10.47 5.39
CA TYR A 300 -13.14 11.53 6.39
C TYR A 300 -12.88 12.91 5.78
N GLN A 301 -13.20 13.95 6.56
CA GLN A 301 -13.03 15.34 6.20
C GLN A 301 -12.55 16.13 7.42
N TRP A 302 -11.53 16.96 7.22
CA TRP A 302 -11.02 17.92 8.21
C TRP A 302 -11.40 19.34 7.78
N ASN A 303 -11.83 20.22 8.70
CA ASN A 303 -11.93 21.68 8.51
C ASN A 303 -12.57 22.14 7.16
N ASP A 304 -13.56 21.40 6.67
CA ASP A 304 -14.16 21.57 5.34
C ASP A 304 -13.14 21.53 4.17
N GLU A 305 -11.98 20.90 4.32
CA GLU A 305 -11.06 20.60 3.23
C GLU A 305 -11.66 19.55 2.29
N PRO A 306 -11.13 19.38 1.06
CA PRO A 306 -11.50 18.27 0.20
C PRO A 306 -11.37 16.93 0.95
N PRO A 307 -12.48 16.17 1.08
CA PRO A 307 -12.48 14.95 1.88
C PRO A 307 -11.55 13.88 1.30
N VAL A 308 -11.12 12.98 2.17
CA VAL A 308 -10.38 11.79 1.80
C VAL A 308 -11.37 10.65 1.59
N TYR A 309 -11.68 10.40 0.32
CA TYR A 309 -12.48 9.26 -0.12
C TYR A 309 -11.61 8.21 -0.79
N ARG A 310 -11.77 6.94 -0.38
CA ARG A 310 -11.02 5.84 -1.00
C ARG A 310 -11.42 5.68 -2.47
N GLY A 311 -10.44 5.88 -3.35
CA GLY A 311 -10.63 5.71 -4.79
C GLY A 311 -11.20 6.92 -5.51
N VAL A 312 -11.47 8.03 -4.82
CA VAL A 312 -11.96 9.28 -5.44
C VAL A 312 -10.86 10.33 -5.38
N SER A 313 -10.56 10.94 -6.53
CA SER A 313 -9.54 11.98 -6.63
C SER A 313 -9.90 13.21 -5.80
N LYS A 314 -8.93 13.80 -5.08
CA LYS A 314 -9.13 15.12 -4.45
C LYS A 314 -9.56 16.20 -5.44
N LYS A 315 -9.13 16.07 -6.70
CA LYS A 315 -9.50 17.00 -7.78
C LYS A 315 -11.00 16.98 -8.08
N TRP A 316 -11.68 15.84 -7.90
CA TRP A 316 -13.12 15.77 -8.11
C TRP A 316 -13.86 16.72 -7.16
N PHE A 317 -13.49 16.72 -5.89
CA PHE A 317 -14.06 17.64 -4.90
C PHE A 317 -13.77 19.10 -5.24
N MET A 318 -12.55 19.42 -5.71
CA MET A 318 -12.25 20.78 -6.15
C MET A 318 -13.13 21.25 -7.31
N GLU A 319 -13.47 20.36 -8.26
CA GLU A 319 -14.38 20.69 -9.36
C GLU A 319 -15.84 20.80 -8.88
N PHE A 320 -16.28 19.94 -7.95
CA PHE A 320 -17.56 20.07 -7.27
C PHE A 320 -17.71 21.48 -6.66
N GLU A 321 -16.70 21.94 -5.92
CA GLU A 321 -16.74 23.25 -5.27
C GLU A 321 -16.86 24.40 -6.25
N LYS A 322 -16.15 24.33 -7.38
CA LYS A 322 -16.26 25.34 -8.46
C LYS A 322 -17.66 25.37 -9.06
N LYS A 323 -18.23 24.19 -9.35
CA LYS A 323 -19.55 24.06 -9.99
C LYS A 323 -20.68 24.50 -9.06
N HIS A 324 -20.63 24.08 -7.81
CA HIS A 324 -21.70 24.31 -6.83
C HIS A 324 -21.49 25.57 -5.99
N LYS A 325 -20.35 26.26 -6.13
CA LYS A 325 -19.98 27.47 -5.38
C LYS A 325 -20.06 27.32 -3.86
N ARG A 326 -19.82 26.09 -3.36
CA ARG A 326 -19.75 25.76 -1.94
C ARG A 326 -18.84 24.56 -1.72
N LYS A 327 -18.31 24.43 -0.51
CA LYS A 327 -17.50 23.28 -0.10
C LYS A 327 -18.33 21.98 -0.10
N TYR A 328 -17.67 20.87 -0.43
CA TYR A 328 -18.28 19.55 -0.27
C TYR A 328 -18.39 19.22 1.23
N ASN A 329 -19.49 18.63 1.67
CA ASN A 329 -19.68 18.22 3.05
C ASN A 329 -20.02 16.73 3.09
N ILE A 330 -19.10 15.94 3.66
CA ILE A 330 -19.21 14.47 3.75
C ILE A 330 -20.48 13.99 4.47
N LEU A 331 -21.09 14.82 5.33
CA LEU A 331 -22.27 14.45 6.10
C LEU A 331 -23.57 14.53 5.30
N ILE A 332 -23.64 15.38 4.29
CA ILE A 332 -24.89 15.66 3.56
C ILE A 332 -24.80 15.42 2.06
N ASP A 333 -23.61 15.55 1.48
CA ASP A 333 -23.41 15.38 0.04
C ASP A 333 -23.19 13.92 -0.32
N THR A 334 -23.59 13.56 -1.55
CA THR A 334 -23.43 12.22 -2.11
C THR A 334 -22.41 12.22 -3.23
N ILE A 335 -21.58 11.17 -3.30
CA ILE A 335 -20.64 10.97 -4.41
C ILE A 335 -21.39 10.25 -5.54
N PRO A 336 -21.37 10.76 -6.78
CA PRO A 336 -21.92 10.03 -7.92
C PRO A 336 -21.02 8.83 -8.28
N ASP A 337 -21.62 7.78 -8.83
CA ASP A 337 -20.93 6.52 -9.18
C ASP A 337 -19.74 6.69 -10.13
N ASP A 338 -19.64 7.84 -10.79
CA ASP A 338 -18.61 8.11 -11.79
C ASP A 338 -17.49 9.05 -11.27
N ALA A 339 -17.55 9.51 -10.02
CA ALA A 339 -16.61 10.44 -9.41
C ALA A 339 -15.17 9.92 -9.24
N PHE A 340 -14.98 8.61 -9.35
CA PHE A 340 -13.70 7.95 -9.06
C PHE A 340 -12.53 8.47 -9.93
N ASN A 341 -12.82 8.93 -11.15
CA ASN A 341 -11.78 9.32 -12.11
C ASN A 341 -12.01 10.72 -12.71
N VAL A 342 -10.92 11.43 -12.96
CA VAL A 342 -10.91 12.68 -13.75
C VAL A 342 -10.90 12.40 -15.25
N TYR A 343 -10.42 11.22 -15.65
CA TYR A 343 -10.32 10.77 -17.02
C TYR A 343 -11.10 9.46 -17.24
N TYR A 344 -11.56 9.22 -18.46
CA TYR A 344 -12.10 7.92 -18.87
C TYR A 344 -11.46 7.47 -20.17
N PHE A 345 -11.47 6.17 -20.43
CA PHE A 345 -11.04 5.61 -21.70
C PHE A 345 -12.25 5.54 -22.64
N ASP A 346 -12.16 6.26 -23.77
CA ASP A 346 -13.09 6.18 -24.88
C ASP A 346 -12.62 5.07 -25.82
N ASP A 347 -13.36 3.96 -25.84
CA ASP A 347 -13.06 2.76 -26.61
C ASP A 347 -13.22 2.97 -28.12
N LYS A 348 -14.19 3.77 -28.53
CA LYS A 348 -14.44 4.13 -29.94
C LYS A 348 -13.31 4.98 -30.49
N LYS A 349 -12.84 5.96 -29.73
CA LYS A 349 -11.73 6.83 -30.13
C LYS A 349 -10.36 6.18 -29.88
N ILE A 350 -10.29 5.21 -28.96
CA ILE A 350 -9.07 4.61 -28.41
C ILE A 350 -8.20 5.71 -27.79
N LYS A 351 -8.81 6.51 -26.90
CA LYS A 351 -8.17 7.68 -26.30
C LYS A 351 -8.60 7.85 -24.84
N ILE A 352 -7.69 8.36 -24.01
CA ILE A 352 -8.03 8.82 -22.66
C ILE A 352 -8.51 10.26 -22.73
N ILE A 353 -9.71 10.53 -22.22
CA ILE A 353 -10.40 11.82 -22.31
C ILE A 353 -10.68 12.33 -20.90
N LYS A 354 -10.51 13.65 -20.69
CA LYS A 354 -10.89 14.33 -19.45
C LYS A 354 -12.40 14.42 -19.37
N LYS A 355 -12.97 14.03 -18.24
CA LYS A 355 -14.38 14.27 -17.96
C LYS A 355 -14.63 15.76 -17.80
N GLU A 356 -15.70 16.23 -18.42
CA GLU A 356 -16.27 17.55 -18.16
C GLU A 356 -17.29 17.36 -17.04
N TYR A 357 -17.14 18.10 -15.94
CA TYR A 357 -18.00 18.01 -14.75
C TYR A 357 -18.86 19.26 -14.63
#